data_AF-A0A6I5EKF2-F1
#
_entry.id   AF-A0A6I5EKF2-F1
#
_cell.length_a   1.000
_cell.length_b   1.000
_cell.length_c   1.000
_cell.angle_alpha   90.00
_cell.angle_beta   90.00
_cell.angle_gamma   90.00
#
_symmetry.space_group_name_H-M   'P 1'
#
loop_
_entity.id
_entity.type
_entity.pdbx_description
1 polymer ?
#
loop_
_entity_poly.entity_id
_entity_poly.type
_entity_poly.pdbx_seq_one_letter_code
_entity_poly.pdbx_strand_id
1 'polypeptide(L)'
;MGTDATFAKRRKNLIITGVAVAAAAGVAAAVIPAVAAGGNGGAGHGTAHTGHGGQSIVTQGGAVGGSGGSGGAILAASLRGANEVPVAGGPAVGDKDGAALEFIRVKGDTVSVAVTWRGTGKPTLLHIHQGAKGTNGGVKIDFSELLEKGVRHHSVVGSVKVKDAALLSQLKTDPGAFYANLHTAQFPGGAVRGQLHKVTTAFDFRHALNNFQASVVKGKQIYECKPAEGGGYAFAQRDVAARLGGDIAHSFVKPNSGTPQWVAPDRSAVTGTLISKTANGDKNIPELDLKATRSGKHRGLLAHTAEILRLNTVGGVAPAGSCSPGTVVGVPYQADYVFVQR
;
A
#
# COMPACT_ATOMS: atom_id res chain seq x y z
N MET A 1 37.00 58.01 53.48
CA MET A 1 36.39 57.95 54.84
C MET A 1 34.90 57.77 54.65
N GLY A 2 34.26 56.80 55.32
CA GLY A 2 32.84 56.38 55.12
C GLY A 2 32.62 55.64 53.78
N THR A 3 31.91 54.49 53.65
CA THR A 3 30.88 53.82 54.50
C THR A 3 29.65 54.72 54.70
N ASP A 4 28.36 54.33 54.65
CA ASP A 4 27.60 53.06 54.70
C ASP A 4 26.22 53.25 53.99
N ALA A 5 25.35 52.28 53.64
CA ALA A 5 25.38 50.80 53.54
C ALA A 5 24.17 50.28 52.68
N THR A 6 23.94 48.96 52.63
CA THR A 6 22.84 48.24 51.95
C THR A 6 21.45 48.37 52.61
N PHE A 7 20.34 48.19 51.86
CA PHE A 7 19.20 47.32 52.25
C PHE A 7 18.35 46.88 51.03
N ALA A 8 17.49 45.86 51.19
CA ALA A 8 16.96 45.02 50.08
C ALA A 8 15.42 44.77 50.10
N LYS A 9 14.93 44.04 49.08
CA LYS A 9 13.53 43.55 48.83
C LYS A 9 12.53 44.64 48.37
N ARG A 10 11.46 44.35 47.59
CA ARG A 10 10.83 43.06 47.18
C ARG A 10 10.15 43.16 45.79
N ARG A 11 9.88 42.00 45.17
CA ARG A 11 9.28 41.82 43.82
C ARG A 11 7.81 42.28 43.69
N LYS A 12 7.40 42.67 42.47
CA LYS A 12 6.35 41.98 41.66
C LYS A 12 6.19 42.66 40.27
N ASN A 13 6.68 42.04 39.21
CA ASN A 13 6.23 42.36 37.84
C ASN A 13 5.05 41.46 37.47
N LEU A 14 4.00 42.06 36.93
CA LEU A 14 2.87 41.36 36.32
C LEU A 14 2.86 41.73 34.83
N ILE A 15 3.27 40.81 33.96
CA ILE A 15 3.05 40.93 32.52
C ILE A 15 2.34 39.65 32.07
N ILE A 16 1.16 39.84 31.53
CA ILE A 16 0.31 38.79 30.97
C ILE A 16 0.69 38.64 29.49
N THR A 17 1.24 37.48 29.13
CA THR A 17 1.38 37.06 27.72
C THR A 17 0.71 35.71 27.56
N GLY A 18 -0.30 35.65 26.68
CA GLY A 18 -1.14 34.46 26.51
C GLY A 18 -0.36 33.26 25.97
N VAL A 19 -0.60 32.09 26.55
CA VAL A 19 -0.03 30.82 26.09
C VAL A 19 -1.03 30.16 25.13
N ALA A 20 -0.67 30.10 23.85
CA ALA A 20 -1.30 29.19 22.91
C ALA A 20 -0.62 27.81 23.02
N VAL A 21 -1.23 26.87 23.76
CA VAL A 21 -0.74 25.49 23.84
C VAL A 21 -1.25 24.71 22.63
N ALA A 22 -0.37 24.45 21.67
CA ALA A 22 -0.53 23.39 20.68
C ALA A 22 0.52 22.31 20.96
N ALA A 23 0.20 21.39 21.87
CA ALA A 23 1.02 20.23 22.18
C ALA A 23 0.41 18.98 21.55
N ALA A 24 1.15 18.33 20.65
CA ALA A 24 0.80 17.05 20.08
C ALA A 24 1.74 15.95 20.59
N ALA A 25 1.22 14.72 20.64
CA ALA A 25 1.92 13.47 20.98
C ALA A 25 2.48 13.32 22.42
N GLY A 26 1.68 12.67 23.27
CA GLY A 26 2.17 11.91 24.43
C GLY A 26 1.85 10.44 24.24
N VAL A 27 2.88 9.57 24.23
CA VAL A 27 2.70 8.11 24.13
C VAL A 27 2.26 7.58 25.50
N ALA A 28 1.03 7.07 25.59
CA ALA A 28 0.57 6.34 26.77
C ALA A 28 0.87 4.84 26.61
N ALA A 29 1.83 4.33 27.38
CA ALA A 29 2.04 2.90 27.52
C ALA A 29 0.89 2.29 28.35
N ALA A 30 0.06 1.45 27.74
CA ALA A 30 -0.95 0.67 28.44
C ALA A 30 -0.38 -0.68 28.85
N VAL A 31 0.00 -0.81 30.13
CA VAL A 31 0.28 -2.10 30.76
C VAL A 31 -1.06 -2.75 31.10
N ILE A 32 -1.31 -3.97 30.63
CA ILE A 32 -2.51 -4.75 30.99
C ILE A 32 -2.06 -5.95 31.85
N PRO A 33 -2.63 -6.14 33.05
CA PRO A 33 -2.26 -7.25 33.92
C PRO A 33 -2.85 -8.58 33.43
N ALA A 34 -2.15 -9.67 33.74
CA ALA A 34 -2.68 -11.03 33.56
C ALA A 34 -3.68 -11.38 34.68
N VAL A 35 -4.78 -12.04 34.31
CA VAL A 35 -5.62 -12.83 35.22
C VAL A 35 -5.93 -14.18 34.56
N ALA A 36 -5.98 -15.25 35.36
CA ALA A 36 -6.00 -16.62 34.87
C ALA A 36 -7.30 -17.38 35.22
N ALA A 37 -7.76 -18.17 34.25
CA ALA A 37 -8.32 -19.53 34.33
C ALA A 37 -9.55 -19.90 35.20
N GLY A 38 -10.40 -20.74 34.59
CA GLY A 38 -11.47 -21.58 35.19
C GLY A 38 -12.86 -21.19 34.70
N GLY A 39 -13.73 -22.04 34.12
CA GLY A 39 -13.71 -23.47 33.72
C GLY A 39 -15.08 -23.84 33.09
N ASN A 40 -15.45 -25.07 32.70
CA ASN A 40 -14.74 -26.35 32.54
C ASN A 40 -15.64 -27.36 31.78
N GLY A 41 -15.08 -28.21 30.90
CA GLY A 41 -15.70 -29.47 30.41
C GLY A 41 -16.55 -29.44 29.13
N GLY A 42 -16.43 -30.48 28.30
CA GLY A 42 -17.29 -30.72 27.13
C GLY A 42 -16.60 -31.45 25.97
N ALA A 43 -16.50 -32.78 26.02
CA ALA A 43 -15.94 -33.59 24.94
C ALA A 43 -16.95 -33.84 23.80
N GLY A 44 -16.48 -33.90 22.55
CA GLY A 44 -17.30 -34.28 21.40
C GLY A 44 -16.46 -34.55 20.14
N HIS A 45 -16.40 -35.82 19.71
CA HIS A 45 -15.90 -36.20 18.38
C HIS A 45 -16.89 -35.77 17.29
N GLY A 46 -16.39 -35.39 16.11
CA GLY A 46 -17.25 -35.06 14.96
C GLY A 46 -16.48 -34.78 13.67
N THR A 47 -16.22 -35.82 12.88
CA THR A 47 -15.82 -35.70 11.47
C THR A 47 -17.01 -35.28 10.60
N ALA A 48 -16.89 -34.22 9.80
CA ALA A 48 -17.71 -34.03 8.59
C ALA A 48 -17.11 -32.96 7.64
N HIS A 49 -17.31 -33.18 6.34
CA HIS A 49 -16.98 -32.25 5.25
C HIS A 49 -18.09 -31.21 4.99
N THR A 50 -17.80 -30.31 4.04
CA THR A 50 -18.71 -29.51 3.18
C THR A 50 -19.07 -28.10 3.65
N GLY A 51 -19.18 -27.18 2.68
CA GLY A 51 -19.53 -25.77 2.95
C GLY A 51 -19.16 -24.73 1.90
N HIS A 52 -18.88 -25.08 0.63
CA HIS A 52 -18.71 -24.07 -0.42
C HIS A 52 -20.06 -23.38 -0.73
N GLY A 53 -20.31 -22.24 -0.09
CA GLY A 53 -21.49 -21.41 -0.32
C GLY A 53 -21.46 -20.81 -1.73
N GLY A 54 -22.35 -21.29 -2.60
CA GLY A 54 -22.34 -20.95 -4.02
C GLY A 54 -22.39 -19.45 -4.32
N GLN A 55 -21.31 -18.95 -4.93
CA GLN A 55 -21.30 -17.68 -5.64
C GLN A 55 -21.75 -17.92 -7.08
N SER A 56 -22.75 -17.17 -7.55
CA SER A 56 -23.20 -17.29 -8.93
C SER A 56 -22.40 -16.34 -9.83
N ILE A 57 -21.78 -16.91 -10.86
CA ILE A 57 -20.94 -16.17 -11.81
C ILE A 57 -21.78 -15.71 -12.99
N VAL A 58 -21.57 -14.46 -13.41
CA VAL A 58 -22.18 -13.89 -14.61
C VAL A 58 -21.07 -13.51 -15.59
N THR A 59 -20.85 -14.36 -16.58
CA THR A 59 -19.92 -14.11 -17.68
C THR A 59 -20.65 -13.35 -18.79
N GLN A 60 -20.57 -12.01 -18.78
CA GLN A 60 -21.22 -11.18 -19.81
C GLN A 60 -20.20 -10.54 -20.74
N GLY A 61 -20.16 -10.99 -21.99
CA GLY A 61 -19.51 -10.29 -23.09
C GLY A 61 -20.55 -9.43 -23.85
N GLY A 62 -20.25 -8.16 -24.07
CA GLY A 62 -21.08 -7.28 -24.91
C GLY A 62 -21.27 -5.87 -24.36
N ALA A 63 -21.06 -4.89 -25.22
CA ALA A 63 -21.27 -3.45 -25.10
C ALA A 63 -22.10 -2.90 -23.91
N VAL A 64 -21.53 -1.90 -23.21
CA VAL A 64 -22.28 -1.03 -22.27
C VAL A 64 -22.30 0.40 -22.80
N GLY A 65 -23.45 0.78 -23.40
CA GLY A 65 -23.87 2.16 -23.53
C GLY A 65 -24.74 2.55 -22.34
N GLY A 66 -24.56 3.76 -21.78
CA GLY A 66 -25.32 4.23 -20.62
C GLY A 66 -24.45 5.05 -19.67
N SER A 67 -24.56 6.38 -19.76
CA SER A 67 -23.88 7.34 -18.88
C SER A 67 -24.60 7.45 -17.52
N GLY A 68 -23.88 7.24 -16.41
CA GLY A 68 -24.43 7.53 -15.07
C GLY A 68 -23.70 6.88 -13.89
N GLY A 69 -22.79 7.62 -13.26
CA GLY A 69 -22.35 7.36 -11.89
C GLY A 69 -21.05 6.56 -11.71
N SER A 70 -20.11 7.17 -11.00
CA SER A 70 -18.87 6.61 -10.41
C SER A 70 -19.15 5.62 -9.25
N GLY A 71 -20.12 4.72 -9.43
CA GLY A 71 -20.64 3.87 -8.36
C GLY A 71 -19.82 2.61 -8.10
N GLY A 72 -19.04 2.61 -7.03
CA GLY A 72 -18.35 1.45 -6.46
C GLY A 72 -17.00 1.81 -5.86
N ALA A 73 -16.61 1.19 -4.75
CA ALA A 73 -15.27 1.36 -4.20
C ALA A 73 -14.27 0.61 -5.07
N ILE A 74 -13.16 1.25 -5.45
CA ILE A 74 -12.08 0.63 -6.21
C ILE A 74 -10.91 0.36 -5.26
N LEU A 75 -10.35 -0.84 -5.36
CA LEU A 75 -9.15 -1.28 -4.65
C LEU A 75 -8.11 -1.74 -5.69
N ALA A 76 -6.83 -1.74 -5.30
CA ALA A 76 -5.73 -2.24 -6.10
C ALA A 76 -4.76 -3.08 -5.26
N ALA A 77 -4.15 -4.09 -5.88
CA ALA A 77 -3.05 -4.86 -5.32
C ALA A 77 -1.91 -4.99 -6.33
N SER A 78 -0.69 -4.88 -5.81
CA SER A 78 0.55 -5.13 -6.54
C SER A 78 1.14 -6.45 -6.03
N LEU A 79 0.94 -7.53 -6.79
CA LEU A 79 1.26 -8.89 -6.32
C LEU A 79 2.68 -9.30 -6.69
N ARG A 80 3.37 -9.98 -5.77
CA ARG A 80 4.73 -10.52 -5.90
C ARG A 80 4.85 -11.85 -5.17
N GLY A 81 5.69 -12.77 -5.63
CA GLY A 81 5.99 -13.98 -4.86
C GLY A 81 6.80 -13.71 -3.59
N ALA A 82 7.57 -12.61 -3.55
CA ALA A 82 8.27 -12.15 -2.34
C ALA A 82 7.32 -11.71 -1.19
N ASN A 83 6.02 -11.54 -1.48
CA ASN A 83 5.00 -11.24 -0.47
C ASN A 83 4.30 -12.49 0.08
N GLU A 84 4.59 -13.68 -0.48
CA GLU A 84 4.02 -14.93 0.01
C GLU A 84 4.57 -15.30 1.38
N VAL A 85 3.78 -16.05 2.15
CA VAL A 85 4.13 -16.46 3.51
C VAL A 85 4.17 -17.99 3.56
N PRO A 86 5.36 -18.61 3.44
CA PRO A 86 5.50 -20.07 3.47
C PRO A 86 5.02 -20.67 4.80
N VAL A 87 4.44 -21.87 4.72
CA VAL A 87 4.13 -22.71 5.88
C VAL A 87 5.03 -23.95 5.83
N ALA A 88 5.62 -24.33 6.96
CA ALA A 88 6.48 -25.51 7.03
C ALA A 88 5.71 -26.78 6.63
N GLY A 89 6.25 -27.57 5.69
CA GLY A 89 5.57 -28.73 5.11
C GLY A 89 4.37 -28.41 4.21
N GLY A 90 4.08 -27.12 3.95
CA GLY A 90 3.02 -26.68 3.07
C GLY A 90 3.37 -26.78 1.57
N PRO A 91 2.39 -26.52 0.68
CA PRO A 91 2.62 -26.42 -0.76
C PRO A 91 3.63 -25.32 -1.11
N ALA A 92 4.25 -25.45 -2.28
CA ALA A 92 5.19 -24.45 -2.79
C ALA A 92 4.50 -23.08 -2.98
N VAL A 93 5.21 -22.02 -2.58
CA VAL A 93 4.80 -20.62 -2.72
C VAL A 93 5.95 -19.75 -3.19
N GLY A 94 5.62 -18.54 -3.67
CA GLY A 94 6.60 -17.46 -3.86
C GLY A 94 7.37 -17.56 -5.17
N ASP A 95 6.66 -17.30 -6.27
CA ASP A 95 7.26 -17.15 -7.60
C ASP A 95 8.17 -15.90 -7.64
N LYS A 96 9.47 -16.11 -7.86
CA LYS A 96 10.47 -15.05 -7.81
C LYS A 96 10.38 -14.12 -9.03
N ASP A 97 9.95 -14.66 -10.16
CA ASP A 97 9.82 -13.95 -11.43
C ASP A 97 8.38 -13.42 -11.62
N GLY A 98 7.42 -14.05 -10.95
CA GLY A 98 6.01 -13.71 -10.96
C GLY A 98 5.68 -12.31 -10.43
N ALA A 99 4.81 -11.62 -11.17
CA ALA A 99 4.14 -10.40 -10.73
C ALA A 99 2.75 -10.28 -11.32
N ALA A 100 1.81 -9.70 -10.57
CA ALA A 100 0.50 -9.30 -11.08
C ALA A 100 0.09 -7.91 -10.58
N LEU A 101 -0.80 -7.26 -11.33
CA LEU A 101 -1.50 -6.04 -10.93
C LEU A 101 -2.99 -6.33 -11.02
N GLU A 102 -3.67 -6.21 -9.88
CA GLU A 102 -5.09 -6.52 -9.74
C GLU A 102 -5.85 -5.28 -9.28
N PHE A 103 -6.99 -5.01 -9.92
CA PHE A 103 -7.98 -4.04 -9.47
C PHE A 103 -9.27 -4.76 -9.13
N ILE A 104 -9.91 -4.31 -8.06
CA ILE A 104 -11.20 -4.81 -7.58
C ILE A 104 -12.18 -3.64 -7.50
N ARG A 105 -13.43 -3.87 -7.92
CA ARG A 105 -14.54 -2.92 -7.72
C ARG A 105 -15.66 -3.57 -6.94
N VAL A 106 -16.04 -2.98 -5.82
CA VAL A 106 -17.17 -3.39 -5.00
C VAL A 106 -18.36 -2.45 -5.27
N LYS A 107 -19.40 -2.94 -5.96
CA LYS A 107 -20.65 -2.21 -6.23
C LYS A 107 -21.85 -3.05 -5.82
N GLY A 108 -22.53 -2.64 -4.74
CA GLY A 108 -23.62 -3.45 -4.16
C GLY A 108 -23.08 -4.80 -3.68
N ASP A 109 -23.72 -5.88 -4.13
CA ASP A 109 -23.36 -7.29 -3.95
C ASP A 109 -22.36 -7.82 -5.00
N THR A 110 -21.95 -6.97 -5.94
CA THR A 110 -21.18 -7.38 -7.12
C THR A 110 -19.73 -6.96 -6.95
N VAL A 111 -18.83 -7.94 -7.01
CA VAL A 111 -17.38 -7.70 -6.95
C VAL A 111 -16.79 -8.02 -8.31
N SER A 112 -16.27 -6.98 -8.97
CA SER A 112 -15.59 -7.10 -10.26
C SER A 112 -14.08 -7.17 -10.06
N VAL A 113 -13.40 -8.01 -10.84
CA VAL A 113 -11.94 -8.13 -10.89
C VAL A 113 -11.44 -7.75 -12.29
N ALA A 114 -10.27 -7.11 -12.33
CA ALA A 114 -9.46 -6.94 -13.52
C ALA A 114 -8.00 -7.13 -13.13
N VAL A 115 -7.38 -8.23 -13.58
CA VAL A 115 -5.99 -8.58 -13.23
C VAL A 115 -5.17 -8.84 -14.49
N THR A 116 -3.90 -8.41 -14.46
CA THR A 116 -2.87 -8.78 -15.44
C THR A 116 -1.67 -9.36 -14.71
N TRP A 117 -1.03 -10.39 -15.29
CA TRP A 117 0.14 -11.07 -14.72
C TRP A 117 1.27 -11.22 -15.74
N ARG A 118 2.49 -11.44 -15.24
CA ARG A 118 3.70 -11.69 -16.03
C ARG A 118 4.72 -12.49 -15.22
N GLY A 119 5.66 -13.13 -15.91
CA GLY A 119 6.78 -13.84 -15.27
C GLY A 119 6.39 -15.07 -14.46
N THR A 120 5.15 -15.55 -14.57
CA THR A 120 4.64 -16.73 -13.87
C THR A 120 3.89 -17.65 -14.84
N GLY A 121 3.69 -18.91 -14.45
CA GLY A 121 2.98 -19.92 -15.24
C GLY A 121 1.48 -19.60 -15.43
N LYS A 122 0.75 -20.51 -16.11
CA LYS A 122 -0.70 -20.39 -16.26
C LYS A 122 -1.37 -20.33 -14.87
N PRO A 123 -2.19 -19.31 -14.56
CA PRO A 123 -2.93 -19.27 -13.32
C PRO A 123 -3.90 -20.44 -13.18
N THR A 124 -3.99 -21.00 -11.98
CA THR A 124 -4.92 -22.07 -11.61
C THR A 124 -6.01 -21.60 -10.66
N LEU A 125 -5.72 -20.63 -9.78
CA LEU A 125 -6.67 -20.05 -8.83
C LEU A 125 -6.44 -18.54 -8.73
N LEU A 126 -7.51 -17.80 -8.44
CA LEU A 126 -7.51 -16.35 -8.26
C LEU A 126 -8.47 -15.96 -7.13
N HIS A 127 -7.94 -15.42 -6.02
CA HIS A 127 -8.69 -15.26 -4.78
C HIS A 127 -8.46 -13.90 -4.10
N ILE A 128 -9.46 -13.44 -3.36
CA ILE A 128 -9.25 -12.52 -2.22
C ILE A 128 -9.34 -13.32 -0.92
N HIS A 129 -8.32 -13.18 -0.07
CA HIS A 129 -8.23 -13.74 1.26
C HIS A 129 -8.37 -12.65 2.33
N GLN A 130 -8.81 -13.02 3.54
CA GLN A 130 -8.79 -12.14 4.71
C GLN A 130 -7.61 -12.48 5.61
N GLY A 131 -6.62 -11.60 5.65
CA GLY A 131 -5.42 -11.71 6.48
C GLY A 131 -4.56 -10.45 6.39
N ALA A 132 -3.99 -10.03 7.52
CA ALA A 132 -3.04 -8.94 7.57
C ALA A 132 -1.74 -9.28 6.82
N LYS A 133 -0.95 -8.25 6.49
CA LYS A 133 0.37 -8.41 5.85
C LYS A 133 1.28 -9.31 6.69
N GLY A 134 1.87 -10.32 6.05
CA GLY A 134 2.72 -11.32 6.74
C GLY A 134 1.97 -12.48 7.40
N THR A 135 0.63 -12.49 7.36
CA THR A 135 -0.20 -13.58 7.92
C THR A 135 -1.02 -14.25 6.81
N ASN A 136 -1.15 -15.57 6.82
CA ASN A 136 -2.02 -16.31 5.90
C ASN A 136 -3.48 -16.26 6.36
N GLY A 137 -4.40 -16.20 5.40
CA GLY A 137 -5.83 -16.01 5.61
C GLY A 137 -6.68 -16.98 4.82
N GLY A 138 -7.94 -17.16 5.25
CA GLY A 138 -8.92 -17.95 4.50
C GLY A 138 -9.42 -17.19 3.27
N VAL A 139 -9.75 -17.93 2.19
CA VAL A 139 -10.42 -17.40 0.99
C VAL A 139 -11.78 -16.79 1.38
N LYS A 140 -12.12 -15.65 0.78
CA LYS A 140 -13.41 -14.95 0.98
C LYS A 140 -14.15 -14.67 -0.32
N ILE A 141 -13.42 -14.46 -1.41
CA ILE A 141 -13.98 -14.26 -2.75
C ILE A 141 -13.12 -15.08 -3.71
N ASP A 142 -13.78 -15.88 -4.54
CA ASP A 142 -13.15 -16.77 -5.51
C ASP A 142 -13.53 -16.31 -6.93
N PHE A 143 -12.53 -16.17 -7.79
CA PHE A 143 -12.65 -15.77 -9.19
C PHE A 143 -12.14 -16.87 -10.14
N SER A 144 -11.79 -18.05 -9.64
CA SER A 144 -11.01 -19.06 -10.37
C SER A 144 -11.72 -19.60 -11.61
N GLU A 145 -13.04 -19.73 -11.60
CA GLU A 145 -13.86 -20.06 -12.79
C GLU A 145 -13.66 -19.07 -13.96
N LEU A 146 -13.33 -17.79 -13.69
CA LEU A 146 -13.02 -16.82 -14.75
C LEU A 146 -11.75 -17.20 -15.53
N LEU A 147 -10.84 -17.97 -14.92
CA LEU A 147 -9.58 -18.42 -15.56
C LEU A 147 -9.79 -19.50 -16.61
N GLU A 148 -10.93 -20.20 -16.61
CA GLU A 148 -11.19 -21.26 -17.60
C GLU A 148 -11.40 -20.72 -19.01
N LYS A 149 -12.13 -19.60 -19.13
CA LYS A 149 -12.66 -19.08 -20.40
C LYS A 149 -12.44 -17.57 -20.59
N GLY A 150 -12.09 -16.84 -19.53
CA GLY A 150 -11.90 -15.39 -19.56
C GLY A 150 -10.48 -14.90 -19.88
N VAL A 151 -9.48 -15.79 -19.91
CA VAL A 151 -8.07 -15.40 -20.07
C VAL A 151 -7.78 -14.87 -21.46
N ARG A 152 -7.25 -13.64 -21.53
CA ARG A 152 -6.77 -12.99 -22.76
C ARG A 152 -5.47 -12.26 -22.49
N HIS A 153 -4.41 -12.55 -23.25
CA HIS A 153 -3.11 -11.86 -23.16
C HIS A 153 -2.53 -11.70 -21.74
N HIS A 154 -2.53 -12.77 -20.95
CA HIS A 154 -2.14 -12.74 -19.52
C HIS A 154 -2.97 -11.78 -18.65
N SER A 155 -4.26 -11.65 -18.96
CA SER A 155 -5.22 -10.92 -18.14
C SER A 155 -6.57 -11.65 -18.05
N VAL A 156 -7.35 -11.33 -17.02
CA VAL A 156 -8.76 -11.71 -16.92
C VAL A 156 -9.56 -10.56 -16.32
N VAL A 157 -10.80 -10.39 -16.80
CA VAL A 157 -11.78 -9.43 -16.28
C VAL A 157 -13.10 -10.15 -16.11
N GLY A 158 -13.81 -9.90 -15.01
CA GLY A 158 -15.14 -10.46 -14.76
C GLY A 158 -15.70 -10.03 -13.42
N SER A 159 -16.75 -10.71 -12.96
CA SER A 159 -17.37 -10.41 -11.67
C SER A 159 -18.10 -11.59 -11.06
N VAL A 160 -18.17 -11.61 -9.73
CA VAL A 160 -18.93 -12.59 -8.93
C VAL A 160 -19.90 -11.89 -7.99
N LYS A 161 -20.90 -12.65 -7.53
CA LYS A 161 -21.91 -12.20 -6.57
C LYS A 161 -21.55 -12.65 -5.15
N VAL A 162 -21.34 -11.68 -4.27
CA VAL A 162 -21.00 -11.89 -2.85
C VAL A 162 -22.20 -11.49 -2.00
N LYS A 163 -22.77 -12.45 -1.26
CA LYS A 163 -23.97 -12.24 -0.42
C LYS A 163 -23.64 -11.66 0.96
N ASP A 164 -22.40 -11.80 1.42
CA ASP A 164 -21.97 -11.32 2.74
C ASP A 164 -21.75 -9.80 2.73
N ALA A 165 -22.75 -9.06 3.19
CA ALA A 165 -22.69 -7.60 3.29
C ALA A 165 -21.65 -7.10 4.31
N ALA A 166 -21.31 -7.90 5.35
CA ALA A 166 -20.32 -7.52 6.35
C ALA A 166 -18.90 -7.64 5.79
N LEU A 167 -18.59 -8.74 5.09
CA LEU A 167 -17.36 -8.91 4.29
C LEU A 167 -17.20 -7.75 3.30
N LEU A 168 -18.24 -7.44 2.52
CA LEU A 168 -18.18 -6.34 1.56
C LEU A 168 -17.97 -4.98 2.24
N SER A 169 -18.55 -4.76 3.43
CA SER A 169 -18.30 -3.56 4.22
C SER A 169 -16.83 -3.47 4.65
N GLN A 170 -16.30 -4.53 5.27
CA GLN A 170 -14.90 -4.63 5.70
C GLN A 170 -13.92 -4.39 4.54
N LEU A 171 -14.17 -5.02 3.39
CA LEU A 171 -13.37 -4.87 2.17
C LEU A 171 -13.31 -3.40 1.68
N LYS A 172 -14.33 -2.59 1.97
CA LYS A 172 -14.39 -1.16 1.61
C LYS A 172 -13.79 -0.23 2.68
N THR A 173 -13.87 -0.61 3.96
CA THR A 173 -13.43 0.24 5.09
C THR A 173 -12.00 -0.05 5.54
N ASP A 174 -11.59 -1.31 5.50
CA ASP A 174 -10.25 -1.81 5.84
C ASP A 174 -9.77 -2.83 4.79
N PRO A 175 -9.43 -2.37 3.57
CA PRO A 175 -8.86 -3.24 2.55
C PRO A 175 -7.49 -3.81 2.97
N GLY A 176 -6.78 -3.15 3.90
CA GLY A 176 -5.48 -3.61 4.39
C GLY A 176 -5.52 -4.95 5.13
N ALA A 177 -6.69 -5.33 5.67
CA ALA A 177 -6.96 -6.65 6.24
C ALA A 177 -7.19 -7.76 5.20
N PHE A 178 -7.10 -7.46 3.90
CA PHE A 178 -7.32 -8.42 2.80
C PHE A 178 -6.13 -8.43 1.82
N TYR A 179 -5.97 -9.55 1.11
CA TYR A 179 -4.99 -9.68 0.04
C TYR A 179 -5.53 -10.43 -1.17
N ALA A 180 -5.07 -10.01 -2.35
CA ALA A 180 -5.22 -10.76 -3.58
C ALA A 180 -4.13 -11.83 -3.67
N ASN A 181 -4.48 -13.01 -4.19
CA ASN A 181 -3.57 -14.13 -4.39
C ASN A 181 -3.85 -14.83 -5.72
N LEU A 182 -2.81 -15.09 -6.49
CA LEU A 182 -2.86 -15.84 -7.74
C LEU A 182 -1.96 -17.06 -7.60
N HIS A 183 -2.47 -18.23 -7.96
CA HIS A 183 -1.79 -19.52 -7.84
C HIS A 183 -1.46 -20.09 -9.22
N THR A 184 -0.45 -20.95 -9.30
CA THR A 184 -0.13 -21.73 -10.52
C THR A 184 0.12 -23.19 -10.16
N ALA A 185 0.25 -24.06 -11.17
CA ALA A 185 0.60 -25.46 -10.93
C ALA A 185 1.97 -25.66 -10.24
N GLN A 186 2.92 -24.72 -10.45
CA GLN A 186 4.23 -24.74 -9.79
C GLN A 186 4.18 -24.22 -8.36
N PHE A 187 3.29 -23.25 -8.08
CA PHE A 187 3.12 -22.62 -6.78
C PHE A 187 1.66 -22.75 -6.31
N PRO A 188 1.19 -23.96 -5.98
CA PRO A 188 -0.21 -24.20 -5.62
C PRO A 188 -0.62 -23.53 -4.31
N GLY A 189 0.33 -23.20 -3.42
CA GLY A 189 0.04 -22.45 -2.20
C GLY A 189 -0.10 -20.93 -2.41
N GLY A 190 0.30 -20.42 -3.57
CA GLY A 190 0.34 -18.99 -3.90
C GLY A 190 1.58 -18.66 -4.72
N ALA A 191 1.40 -18.26 -5.99
CA ALA A 191 2.50 -17.83 -6.85
C ALA A 191 2.87 -16.38 -6.53
N VAL A 192 1.88 -15.50 -6.44
CA VAL A 192 2.05 -14.08 -6.13
C VAL A 192 0.92 -13.58 -5.22
N ARG A 193 1.30 -12.73 -4.25
CA ARG A 193 0.40 -12.12 -3.25
C ARG A 193 0.57 -10.61 -3.16
N GLY A 194 -0.49 -9.87 -2.81
CA GLY A 194 -0.41 -8.45 -2.47
C GLY A 194 -1.61 -8.00 -1.64
N GLN A 195 -1.39 -7.21 -0.58
CA GLN A 195 -2.50 -6.63 0.19
C GLN A 195 -3.33 -5.68 -0.69
N LEU A 196 -4.61 -5.52 -0.36
CA LEU A 196 -5.48 -4.57 -1.05
C LEU A 196 -5.29 -3.15 -0.50
N HIS A 197 -5.17 -2.19 -1.39
CA HIS A 197 -5.10 -0.77 -1.08
C HIS A 197 -6.31 -0.06 -1.70
N LYS A 198 -6.82 0.97 -1.05
CA LYS A 198 -7.89 1.80 -1.61
C LYS A 198 -7.36 2.62 -2.78
N VAL A 199 -8.17 2.75 -3.82
CA VAL A 199 -7.98 3.72 -4.90
C VAL A 199 -9.01 4.84 -4.73
N THR A 200 -8.55 6.08 -4.67
CA THR A 200 -9.36 7.27 -4.39
C THR A 200 -9.79 7.99 -5.66
N THR A 201 -9.09 7.79 -6.76
CA THR A 201 -9.44 8.25 -8.11
C THR A 201 -10.59 7.43 -8.66
N ALA A 202 -11.70 8.10 -8.96
CA ALA A 202 -12.74 7.52 -9.80
C ALA A 202 -12.25 7.41 -11.24
N PHE A 203 -12.26 6.20 -11.79
CA PHE A 203 -12.05 5.90 -13.21
C PHE A 203 -13.08 4.86 -13.68
N ASP A 204 -13.28 4.73 -14.99
CA ASP A 204 -14.15 3.68 -15.53
C ASP A 204 -13.47 2.31 -15.40
N PHE A 205 -14.02 1.40 -14.60
CA PHE A 205 -13.44 0.08 -14.35
C PHE A 205 -13.20 -0.76 -15.61
N ARG A 206 -13.88 -0.46 -16.74
CA ARG A 206 -13.58 -1.06 -18.05
C ARG A 206 -12.15 -0.77 -18.53
N HIS A 207 -11.53 0.30 -18.03
CA HIS A 207 -10.16 0.72 -18.30
C HIS A 207 -9.17 0.29 -17.21
N ALA A 208 -9.55 -0.58 -16.27
CA ALA A 208 -8.67 -1.00 -15.17
C ALA A 208 -7.33 -1.59 -15.64
N LEU A 209 -7.32 -2.30 -16.77
CA LEU A 209 -6.11 -2.86 -17.39
C LEU A 209 -5.23 -1.83 -18.13
N ASN A 210 -5.67 -0.58 -18.27
CA ASN A 210 -4.83 0.52 -18.78
C ASN A 210 -3.89 1.06 -17.69
N ASN A 211 -4.24 0.86 -16.40
CA ASN A 211 -3.35 1.17 -15.30
C ASN A 211 -2.16 0.22 -15.28
N PHE A 212 -1.00 0.67 -14.79
CA PHE A 212 0.22 -0.13 -14.84
C PHE A 212 1.06 -0.04 -13.56
N GLN A 213 1.89 -1.07 -13.37
CA GLN A 213 2.82 -1.23 -12.25
C GLN A 213 4.25 -1.11 -12.78
N ALA A 214 5.06 -0.25 -12.18
CA ALA A 214 6.49 -0.14 -12.48
C ALA A 214 7.31 -0.25 -11.19
N SER A 215 8.16 -1.28 -11.12
CA SER A 215 9.07 -1.51 -9.99
C SER A 215 10.27 -0.60 -10.03
N VAL A 216 10.79 -0.24 -8.86
CA VAL A 216 12.14 0.31 -8.72
C VAL A 216 13.17 -0.74 -9.16
N VAL A 217 13.89 -0.44 -10.24
CA VAL A 217 15.04 -1.26 -10.71
C VAL A 217 16.30 -0.88 -9.95
N LYS A 218 16.46 0.42 -9.65
CA LYS A 218 17.55 0.97 -8.84
C LYS A 218 17.04 2.19 -8.11
N GLY A 219 17.05 2.19 -6.79
CA GLY A 219 16.53 3.30 -5.99
C GLY A 219 17.29 3.53 -4.70
N LYS A 220 17.43 4.80 -4.31
CA LYS A 220 17.92 5.23 -3.00
C LYS A 220 17.02 6.32 -2.42
N GLN A 221 16.69 6.20 -1.15
CA GLN A 221 16.26 7.33 -0.32
C GLN A 221 17.51 8.07 0.13
N ILE A 222 17.52 9.39 0.00
CA ILE A 222 18.69 10.21 0.31
C ILE A 222 18.37 11.03 1.54
N TYR A 223 19.19 10.85 2.58
CA TYR A 223 19.06 11.53 3.86
C TYR A 223 20.24 12.47 4.09
N GLU A 224 20.00 13.50 4.90
CA GLU A 224 20.99 14.46 5.34
C GLU A 224 20.93 14.59 6.85
N CYS A 225 22.09 14.60 7.49
CA CYS A 225 22.21 14.83 8.92
C CYS A 225 21.93 16.30 9.25
N LYS A 226 20.76 16.57 9.83
CA LYS A 226 20.26 17.92 10.16
C LYS A 226 19.95 18.02 11.66
N PRO A 227 19.85 19.25 12.22
CA PRO A 227 19.40 19.44 13.60
C PRO A 227 18.05 18.74 13.83
N ALA A 228 17.93 18.03 14.95
CA ALA A 228 16.72 17.28 15.31
C ALA A 228 15.84 18.07 16.29
N GLU A 229 14.53 17.84 16.24
CA GLU A 229 13.62 18.29 17.30
C GLU A 229 13.99 17.58 18.61
N GLY A 230 14.14 18.36 19.70
CA GLY A 230 14.72 17.87 20.96
C GLY A 230 16.24 18.06 21.08
N GLY A 231 16.91 18.55 20.04
CA GLY A 231 18.36 18.82 20.03
C GLY A 231 19.21 17.68 19.48
N GLY A 232 20.49 17.96 19.26
CA GLY A 232 21.38 17.04 18.53
C GLY A 232 21.09 17.01 17.03
N TYR A 233 21.52 15.93 16.37
CA TYR A 233 21.42 15.78 14.91
C TYR A 233 20.91 14.38 14.54
N ALA A 234 20.05 14.32 13.51
CA ALA A 234 19.49 13.09 12.97
C ALA A 234 19.36 13.14 11.44
N PHE A 235 19.22 11.98 10.80
CA PHE A 235 19.02 11.88 9.36
C PHE A 235 17.58 12.23 8.96
N ALA A 236 17.40 13.42 8.38
CA ALA A 236 16.14 13.86 7.79
C ALA A 236 16.12 13.57 6.27
N GLN A 237 14.95 13.32 5.69
CA GLN A 237 14.84 13.07 4.24
C GLN A 237 15.27 14.32 3.46
N ARG A 238 16.23 14.15 2.55
CA ARG A 238 16.74 15.20 1.66
C ARG A 238 16.14 15.07 0.27
N ASP A 239 16.34 13.92 -0.35
CA ASP A 239 15.93 13.62 -1.73
C ASP A 239 15.50 12.15 -1.90
N VAL A 240 15.06 11.82 -3.10
CA VAL A 240 14.99 10.45 -3.62
C VAL A 240 15.68 10.42 -4.99
N ALA A 241 16.33 9.30 -5.32
CA ALA A 241 16.84 9.04 -6.66
C ALA A 241 16.54 7.59 -7.02
N ALA A 242 15.63 7.38 -7.97
CA ALA A 242 15.31 6.05 -8.46
C ALA A 242 15.04 6.02 -9.96
N ARG A 243 15.23 4.84 -10.55
CA ARG A 243 14.77 4.48 -11.88
C ARG A 243 13.88 3.26 -11.76
N LEU A 244 12.69 3.38 -12.34
CA LEU A 244 11.69 2.32 -12.38
C LEU A 244 11.74 1.60 -13.73
N GLY A 245 10.99 0.50 -13.87
CA GLY A 245 10.74 -0.14 -15.16
C GLY A 245 10.18 0.85 -16.21
N GLY A 246 10.55 0.66 -17.47
CA GLY A 246 10.25 1.62 -18.55
C GLY A 246 11.10 2.89 -18.49
N ASP A 247 12.26 2.85 -17.83
CA ASP A 247 13.20 3.97 -17.62
C ASP A 247 12.58 5.24 -17.00
N ILE A 248 11.46 5.09 -16.28
CA ILE A 248 10.83 6.21 -15.56
C ILE A 248 11.77 6.69 -14.46
N ALA A 249 12.23 7.94 -14.56
CA ALA A 249 13.06 8.58 -13.56
C ALA A 249 12.18 9.11 -12.42
N HIS A 250 12.57 8.84 -11.17
CA HIS A 250 11.90 9.33 -9.97
C HIS A 250 12.87 10.12 -9.09
N SER A 251 12.50 11.37 -8.80
CA SER A 251 13.27 12.29 -7.96
C SER A 251 12.34 13.23 -7.19
N PHE A 252 12.89 14.19 -6.45
CA PHE A 252 12.16 15.42 -6.14
C PHE A 252 12.28 16.43 -7.28
N VAL A 253 11.32 17.36 -7.42
CA VAL A 253 11.30 18.41 -8.46
C VAL A 253 12.48 19.39 -8.34
N LYS A 254 12.92 19.63 -7.10
CA LYS A 254 14.12 20.36 -6.70
C LYS A 254 14.73 19.66 -5.48
N PRO A 255 16.05 19.77 -5.25
CA PRO A 255 16.66 19.24 -4.03
C PRO A 255 15.96 19.75 -2.77
N ASN A 256 15.80 18.92 -1.74
CA ASN A 256 15.10 19.26 -0.48
C ASN A 256 13.62 19.67 -0.58
N SER A 257 12.99 19.70 -1.77
CA SER A 257 11.62 20.22 -1.92
C SER A 257 10.50 19.33 -1.37
N GLY A 258 10.79 18.08 -1.00
CA GLY A 258 9.80 17.10 -0.54
C GLY A 258 8.75 16.69 -1.59
N THR A 259 8.73 17.33 -2.76
CA THR A 259 7.71 17.13 -3.80
C THR A 259 8.22 16.10 -4.81
N PRO A 260 7.73 14.84 -4.79
CA PRO A 260 8.14 13.81 -5.71
C PRO A 260 7.67 14.09 -7.14
N GLN A 261 8.47 13.66 -8.11
CA GLN A 261 8.12 13.60 -9.53
C GLN A 261 8.48 12.25 -10.15
N TRP A 262 7.79 11.91 -11.23
CA TRP A 262 8.09 10.80 -12.13
C TRP A 262 8.10 11.32 -13.56
N VAL A 263 9.15 10.99 -14.31
CA VAL A 263 9.35 11.45 -15.70
C VAL A 263 9.63 10.23 -16.57
N ALA A 264 8.77 9.99 -17.56
CA ALA A 264 8.93 8.90 -18.52
C ALA A 264 9.78 9.36 -19.73
N PRO A 265 10.42 8.42 -20.48
CA PRO A 265 11.24 8.75 -21.65
C PRO A 265 10.51 9.55 -22.75
N ASP A 266 9.20 9.39 -22.88
CA ASP A 266 8.37 10.15 -23.83
C ASP A 266 8.16 11.63 -23.45
N ARG A 267 8.62 12.05 -22.26
CA ARG A 267 8.45 13.37 -21.61
C ARG A 267 7.04 13.65 -21.07
N SER A 268 6.20 12.63 -20.90
CA SER A 268 5.11 12.69 -19.93
C SER A 268 5.68 12.63 -18.52
N ALA A 269 5.08 13.38 -17.60
CA ALA A 269 5.55 13.48 -16.22
C ALA A 269 4.43 13.92 -15.27
N VAL A 270 4.56 13.53 -14.01
CA VAL A 270 3.65 13.85 -12.91
C VAL A 270 4.42 14.19 -11.65
N THR A 271 3.88 15.08 -10.82
CA THR A 271 4.25 15.25 -9.41
C THR A 271 3.22 14.58 -8.50
N GLY A 272 3.59 14.32 -7.25
CA GLY A 272 2.71 13.65 -6.27
C GLY A 272 2.49 14.49 -5.01
N THR A 273 1.26 14.51 -4.52
CA THR A 273 0.89 15.07 -3.20
C THR A 273 0.32 13.96 -2.32
N LEU A 274 0.79 13.84 -1.08
CA LEU A 274 0.38 12.77 -0.17
C LEU A 274 -1.13 12.81 0.12
N ILE A 275 -1.81 11.68 -0.09
CA ILE A 275 -3.18 11.43 0.37
C ILE A 275 -3.14 10.65 1.69
N SER A 276 -2.43 9.52 1.70
CA SER A 276 -2.28 8.69 2.91
C SER A 276 -0.93 7.97 2.96
N LYS A 277 -0.56 7.52 4.16
CA LYS A 277 0.73 6.91 4.47
C LYS A 277 0.50 5.71 5.39
N THR A 278 0.95 4.54 4.97
CA THR A 278 0.80 3.28 5.72
C THR A 278 2.18 2.78 6.15
N ALA A 279 2.33 2.44 7.43
CA ALA A 279 3.57 1.85 7.94
C ALA A 279 3.80 0.45 7.34
N ASN A 280 5.05 0.10 7.04
CA ASN A 280 5.41 -1.20 6.47
C ASN A 280 6.48 -1.93 7.34
N GLY A 281 6.31 -1.84 8.66
CA GLY A 281 7.30 -2.26 9.65
C GLY A 281 8.54 -1.37 9.68
N ASP A 282 9.35 -1.52 10.73
CA ASP A 282 10.43 -0.56 11.04
C ASP A 282 11.64 -0.62 10.09
N LYS A 283 11.72 -1.68 9.28
CA LYS A 283 12.83 -1.91 8.32
C LYS A 283 12.57 -1.33 6.92
N ASN A 284 11.35 -0.87 6.65
CA ASN A 284 10.94 -0.40 5.32
C ASN A 284 10.36 1.01 5.38
N ILE A 285 10.63 1.83 4.37
CA ILE A 285 9.89 3.08 4.19
C ILE A 285 8.38 2.81 4.07
N PRO A 286 7.52 3.74 4.52
CA PRO A 286 6.08 3.56 4.43
C PRO A 286 5.60 3.39 2.99
N GLU A 287 4.51 2.64 2.84
CA GLU A 287 3.72 2.63 1.61
C GLU A 287 2.92 3.94 1.55
N LEU A 288 2.73 4.49 0.35
CA LEU A 288 2.10 5.80 0.14
C LEU A 288 0.97 5.72 -0.87
N ASP A 289 -0.05 6.53 -0.64
CA ASP A 289 -1.06 6.93 -1.61
C ASP A 289 -0.85 8.42 -1.93
N LEU A 290 -0.78 8.75 -3.23
CA LEU A 290 -0.37 10.06 -3.73
C LEU A 290 -1.31 10.52 -4.85
N LYS A 291 -1.90 11.71 -4.70
CA LYS A 291 -2.59 12.41 -5.78
C LYS A 291 -1.57 12.84 -6.82
N ALA A 292 -1.71 12.39 -8.06
CA ALA A 292 -0.84 12.79 -9.15
C ALA A 292 -1.33 14.09 -9.82
N THR A 293 -0.38 14.97 -10.15
CA THR A 293 -0.63 16.19 -10.94
C THR A 293 0.32 16.18 -12.14
N ARG A 294 -0.23 16.22 -13.35
CA ARG A 294 0.59 16.23 -14.58
C ARG A 294 1.46 17.48 -14.66
N SER A 295 2.77 17.26 -14.77
CA SER A 295 3.81 18.29 -14.93
C SER A 295 4.51 18.24 -16.31
N GLY A 296 4.39 17.12 -17.03
CA GLY A 296 4.96 16.94 -18.37
C GLY A 296 3.94 17.02 -19.51
N LYS A 297 4.28 16.41 -20.65
CA LYS A 297 3.42 16.38 -21.85
C LYS A 297 2.00 15.89 -21.57
N HIS A 298 1.06 16.42 -22.35
CA HIS A 298 -0.38 16.09 -22.35
C HIS A 298 -0.71 14.72 -22.98
N ARG A 299 0.28 14.00 -23.50
CA ARG A 299 0.18 12.66 -24.08
C ARG A 299 1.44 11.88 -23.68
N GLY A 300 1.30 10.56 -23.53
CA GLY A 300 2.36 9.66 -23.10
C GLY A 300 1.97 8.84 -21.86
N LEU A 301 2.87 7.96 -21.43
CA LEU A 301 2.68 6.94 -20.40
C LEU A 301 2.10 7.48 -19.07
N LEU A 302 2.56 8.66 -18.64
CA LEU A 302 2.16 9.29 -17.38
C LEU A 302 1.12 10.42 -17.56
N ALA A 303 0.65 10.68 -18.79
CA ALA A 303 -0.13 11.87 -19.09
C ALA A 303 -1.55 11.89 -18.48
N HIS A 304 -2.11 10.71 -18.20
CA HIS A 304 -3.46 10.57 -17.63
C HIS A 304 -3.47 10.04 -16.19
N THR A 305 -2.30 9.80 -15.60
CA THR A 305 -2.18 9.41 -14.19
C THR A 305 -2.75 10.50 -13.27
N ALA A 306 -3.65 10.11 -12.37
CA ALA A 306 -4.24 10.97 -11.35
C ALA A 306 -3.96 10.51 -9.91
N GLU A 307 -3.44 9.29 -9.74
CA GLU A 307 -3.05 8.73 -8.44
C GLU A 307 -1.91 7.72 -8.60
N ILE A 308 -1.05 7.66 -7.59
CA ILE A 308 0.13 6.80 -7.56
C ILE A 308 0.18 6.11 -6.20
N LEU A 309 0.12 4.78 -6.20
CA LEU A 309 0.35 3.97 -5.01
C LEU A 309 1.82 3.51 -4.99
N ARG A 310 2.56 3.80 -3.91
CA ARG A 310 3.88 3.22 -3.64
C ARG A 310 3.70 2.04 -2.69
N LEU A 311 3.79 0.83 -3.22
CA LEU A 311 3.51 -0.44 -2.55
C LEU A 311 4.77 -1.32 -2.48
N ASN A 312 4.71 -2.44 -1.76
CA ASN A 312 5.77 -3.45 -1.68
C ASN A 312 7.14 -2.84 -1.33
N THR A 313 7.18 -1.90 -0.38
CA THR A 313 8.42 -1.21 -0.04
C THR A 313 9.38 -2.13 0.73
N VAL A 314 10.65 -2.12 0.35
CA VAL A 314 11.72 -2.85 1.06
C VAL A 314 12.89 -1.91 1.31
N GLY A 315 13.35 -1.83 2.56
CA GLY A 315 14.48 -0.98 2.95
C GLY A 315 14.20 0.52 2.85
N GLY A 316 15.27 1.29 2.61
CA GLY A 316 15.21 2.74 2.42
C GLY A 316 15.06 3.59 3.68
N VAL A 317 14.98 3.00 4.88
CA VAL A 317 14.79 3.73 6.14
C VAL A 317 16.02 4.59 6.47
N ALA A 318 15.80 5.73 7.13
CA ALA A 318 16.88 6.60 7.60
C ALA A 318 17.84 5.82 8.53
N PRO A 319 19.17 5.99 8.43
CA PRO A 319 20.08 5.36 9.39
C PRO A 319 19.81 5.84 10.81
N ALA A 320 19.83 4.91 11.76
CA ALA A 320 19.66 5.21 13.18
C ALA A 320 20.98 5.68 13.82
N GLY A 321 20.87 6.33 14.98
CA GLY A 321 22.01 6.83 15.75
C GLY A 321 22.36 8.29 15.45
N SER A 322 23.42 8.77 16.11
CA SER A 322 23.98 10.10 15.87
C SER A 322 24.70 10.18 14.52
N CYS A 323 24.79 11.38 13.97
CA CYS A 323 25.44 11.63 12.68
C CYS A 323 26.21 12.96 12.71
N SER A 324 27.21 13.10 11.83
CA SER A 324 27.96 14.34 11.68
C SER A 324 27.16 15.35 10.82
N PRO A 325 27.00 16.61 11.23
CA PRO A 325 26.18 17.61 10.52
C PRO A 325 26.51 17.72 9.03
N GLY A 326 25.50 17.81 8.17
CA GLY A 326 25.68 17.89 6.72
C GLY A 326 26.11 16.58 6.03
N THR A 327 26.28 15.48 6.78
CA THR A 327 26.54 14.15 6.20
C THR A 327 25.36 13.70 5.34
N VAL A 328 25.64 13.20 4.13
CA VAL A 328 24.63 12.76 3.17
C VAL A 328 24.77 11.27 2.91
N VAL A 329 23.66 10.53 3.03
CA VAL A 329 23.64 9.07 2.87
C VAL A 329 22.51 8.64 1.94
N GLY A 330 22.81 7.73 1.01
CA GLY A 330 21.83 7.16 0.09
C GLY A 330 21.53 5.71 0.43
N VAL A 331 20.41 5.47 1.13
CA VAL A 331 19.97 4.14 1.56
C VAL A 331 19.19 3.45 0.44
N PRO A 332 19.62 2.26 -0.04
CA PRO A 332 18.91 1.53 -1.08
C PRO A 332 17.47 1.19 -0.67
N TYR A 333 16.54 1.23 -1.64
CA TYR A 333 15.17 0.78 -1.44
C TYR A 333 14.61 0.11 -2.70
N GLN A 334 13.63 -0.76 -2.51
CA GLN A 334 12.74 -1.27 -3.55
C GLN A 334 11.30 -0.84 -3.27
N ALA A 335 10.49 -0.77 -4.31
CA ALA A 335 9.04 -0.54 -4.25
C ALA A 335 8.42 -0.90 -5.60
N ASP A 336 7.12 -1.20 -5.61
CA ASP A 336 6.28 -1.14 -6.80
C ASP A 336 5.50 0.17 -6.80
N TYR A 337 5.47 0.88 -7.93
CA TYR A 337 4.60 2.05 -8.12
C TYR A 337 3.44 1.65 -9.06
N VAL A 338 2.20 1.80 -8.61
CA VAL A 338 1.00 1.62 -9.42
C VAL A 338 0.51 2.99 -9.86
N PHE A 339 0.43 3.22 -11.17
CA PHE A 339 -0.02 4.47 -11.78
C PHE A 339 -1.48 4.31 -12.23
N VAL A 340 -2.39 4.97 -11.51
CA VAL A 340 -3.83 4.95 -11.77
C VAL A 340 -4.21 6.12 -12.67
N GLN A 341 -4.82 5.82 -13.82
CA GLN A 341 -5.26 6.75 -14.83
C GLN A 341 -6.74 7.15 -14.62
N ARG A 342 -7.19 8.24 -15.27
CA ARG A 342 -8.61 8.65 -15.34
C ARG A 342 -9.32 8.04 -16.55
#